data_AF-A0A7G5LXS5-F1
#
_entry.id   AF-A0A7G5LXS5-F1
#
_cell.length_a   1.000
_cell.length_b   1.000
_cell.length_c   1.000
_cell.angle_alpha   90.00
_cell.angle_beta   90.00
_cell.angle_gamma   90.00
#
_symmetry.space_group_name_H-M   'P 1'
#
loop_
_entity.id
_entity.type
_entity.pdbx_description
1 polymer ?
#
loop_
_entity_poly.entity_id
_entity_poly.type
_entity_poly.pdbx_seq_one_letter_code
_entity_poly.pdbx_strand_id
1 'polypeptide(L)'
;MSRLSRTAAPVTAVLCGLVLLTAERPLVQSHEVRLVSTSVPTAAAVPDATPLAAPRPTKIQREVGRRITALLTPPGEKPADGLPVGLDSGVIGVIGSTVDGYTLVVTRGTDGAALVSKLTADLPDKARQGLEIRVSGRTADELRAAWAAVFAQQWRTLAPAPQHAVAVELDPEREAVVVVIGSEPPDVGRLDTLQRPLRGVEPGAVVIQYGGAAGRAVGDE
;
A
#
# COMPACT_ATOMS: atom_id res chain seq x y z
N MET A 1 -64.08 8.69 -0.41
CA MET A 1 -64.07 7.87 0.83
C MET A 1 -62.61 7.60 1.16
N SER A 2 -61.83 8.57 1.64
CA SER A 2 -61.85 9.23 2.95
C SER A 2 -61.74 8.25 4.11
N ARG A 3 -60.52 8.06 4.64
CA ARG A 3 -60.22 8.14 6.08
C ARG A 3 -58.75 8.44 6.30
N LEU A 4 -58.53 9.66 6.82
CA LEU A 4 -57.33 10.21 7.43
C LEU A 4 -57.20 9.71 8.88
N SER A 5 -55.97 9.59 9.36
CA SER A 5 -55.50 9.78 10.76
C SER A 5 -53.96 9.88 10.65
N ARG A 6 -53.19 10.97 10.86
CA ARG A 6 -53.17 12.04 11.88
C ARG A 6 -53.26 11.44 13.29
N THR A 7 -52.36 11.63 14.26
CA THR A 7 -51.20 12.53 14.48
C THR A 7 -50.51 12.04 15.77
N ALA A 8 -49.20 12.26 15.96
CA ALA A 8 -48.60 12.84 17.19
C ALA A 8 -47.08 12.57 17.27
N ALA A 9 -46.29 13.62 17.05
CA ALA A 9 -45.07 13.85 17.84
C ALA A 9 -45.50 14.34 19.24
N PRO A 10 -44.65 14.26 20.28
CA PRO A 10 -43.77 15.41 20.53
C PRO A 10 -42.44 15.12 21.31
N VAL A 11 -41.65 16.20 21.42
CA VAL A 11 -40.72 16.56 22.51
C VAL A 11 -39.23 16.24 22.35
N THR A 12 -38.52 17.32 22.03
CA THR A 12 -37.12 17.68 22.27
C THR A 12 -36.66 17.46 23.71
N ALA A 13 -35.46 16.93 23.92
CA ALA A 13 -34.66 17.21 25.11
C ALA A 13 -33.16 17.23 24.76
N VAL A 14 -32.62 18.43 24.70
CA VAL A 14 -31.19 18.72 24.80
C VAL A 14 -30.81 18.57 26.27
N LEU A 15 -29.76 17.82 26.59
CA LEU A 15 -29.08 17.96 27.87
C LEU A 15 -27.57 17.76 27.70
N CYS A 16 -26.86 18.84 27.96
CA CYS A 16 -25.42 18.89 28.17
C CYS A 16 -25.03 18.03 29.37
N GLY A 17 -23.94 17.27 29.25
CA GLY A 17 -23.33 16.54 30.35
C GLY A 17 -21.83 16.50 30.19
N LEU A 18 -21.16 17.57 30.60
CA LEU A 18 -19.71 17.64 30.81
C LEU A 18 -19.43 17.10 32.21
N VAL A 19 -18.67 16.01 32.34
CA VAL A 19 -18.16 15.57 33.65
C VAL A 19 -16.64 15.39 33.54
N LEU A 20 -15.95 16.32 34.17
CA LEU A 20 -14.55 16.26 34.57
C LEU A 20 -14.38 15.19 35.65
N LEU A 21 -13.49 14.23 35.44
CA LEU A 21 -12.96 13.39 36.51
C LEU A 21 -11.72 14.05 37.09
N THR A 22 -11.93 14.85 38.12
CA THR A 22 -10.95 15.21 39.14
C THR A 22 -10.78 14.04 40.10
N ALA A 23 -9.56 13.53 40.26
CA ALA A 23 -9.18 12.71 41.40
C ALA A 23 -8.10 13.46 42.19
N GLU A 24 -8.45 13.72 43.45
CA GLU A 24 -7.69 14.45 44.46
C GLU A 24 -6.35 13.80 44.82
N ARG A 25 -5.35 14.65 45.11
CA ARG A 25 -4.23 14.34 46.01
C ARG A 25 -4.75 14.27 47.45
N PRO A 26 -4.13 13.49 48.34
CA PRO A 26 -3.17 14.16 49.22
C PRO A 26 -2.00 13.26 49.68
N LEU A 27 -0.94 13.91 50.17
CA LEU A 27 0.03 13.52 51.23
C LEU A 27 1.39 14.19 50.92
N VAL A 28 1.74 15.26 51.63
CA VAL A 28 2.50 15.29 52.90
C VAL A 28 3.98 15.57 52.65
N GLN A 29 4.45 16.64 53.31
CA GLN A 29 5.84 17.05 53.43
C GLN A 29 6.71 15.93 54.04
N SER A 30 7.94 15.78 53.55
CA SER A 30 9.11 15.33 54.33
C SER A 30 10.37 15.72 53.55
N HIS A 31 11.07 16.76 54.02
CA HIS A 31 12.35 16.67 54.73
C HIS A 31 13.49 16.07 53.90
N GLU A 32 14.47 16.93 53.62
CA GLU A 32 15.84 16.58 53.24
C GLU A 32 16.38 15.44 54.12
N VAL A 33 16.92 14.40 53.48
CA VAL A 33 18.00 13.61 54.05
C VAL A 33 19.07 13.42 52.97
N ARG A 34 20.21 14.04 53.23
CA ARG A 34 21.48 13.93 52.50
C ARG A 34 22.13 12.58 52.84
N LEU A 35 22.36 11.73 51.83
CA LEU A 35 23.28 10.58 51.91
C LEU A 35 24.05 10.48 50.59
N VAL A 36 25.25 11.05 50.54
CA VAL A 36 26.55 10.35 50.55
C VAL A 36 26.80 9.57 49.25
N SER A 37 27.67 10.17 48.43
CA SER A 37 28.30 9.61 47.24
C SER A 37 28.80 8.19 47.47
N THR A 38 28.30 7.25 46.66
CA THR A 38 28.93 5.94 46.48
C THR A 38 29.31 5.82 45.02
N SER A 39 30.61 5.86 44.76
CA SER A 39 31.23 5.67 43.44
C SER A 39 31.06 4.23 42.96
N VAL A 40 30.54 4.04 41.74
CA VAL A 40 30.60 2.78 40.99
C VAL A 40 31.09 3.11 39.57
N PRO A 41 32.14 2.42 39.04
CA PRO A 41 32.72 2.75 37.74
C PRO A 41 31.82 2.19 36.64
N THR A 42 31.38 3.01 35.69
CA THR A 42 30.61 2.52 34.53
C THR A 42 31.19 3.08 33.24
N ALA A 43 31.83 2.14 32.53
CA ALA A 43 32.09 2.04 31.11
C ALA A 43 32.60 3.29 30.37
N ALA A 44 33.84 3.14 29.87
CA ALA A 44 34.39 3.94 28.79
C ALA A 44 33.35 4.21 27.71
N ALA A 45 33.29 5.47 27.26
CA ALA A 45 32.53 5.88 26.10
C ALA A 45 32.85 4.92 24.93
N VAL A 46 31.84 4.14 24.53
CA VAL A 46 31.87 3.39 23.28
C VAL A 46 32.10 4.42 22.17
N PRO A 47 33.14 4.29 21.33
CA PRO A 47 33.31 5.20 20.22
C PRO A 47 32.05 5.12 19.35
N ASP A 48 31.50 6.31 19.12
CA ASP A 48 30.35 6.60 18.27
C ASP A 48 30.39 5.69 17.03
N ALA A 49 29.52 4.68 17.00
CA ALA A 49 29.43 3.77 15.88
C ALA A 49 28.91 4.60 14.71
N THR A 50 29.83 5.03 13.86
CA THR A 50 29.51 5.79 12.65
C THR A 50 28.49 4.95 11.89
N PRO A 51 27.28 5.46 11.60
CA PRO A 51 26.28 4.67 10.90
C PRO A 51 26.90 4.21 9.60
N LEU A 52 27.03 2.89 9.43
CA LEU A 52 27.48 2.27 8.19
C LEU A 52 26.67 2.90 7.06
N ALA A 53 27.36 3.66 6.21
CA ALA A 53 26.69 4.40 5.15
C ALA A 53 25.85 3.42 4.33
N ALA A 54 24.55 3.72 4.19
CA ALA A 54 23.63 2.86 3.47
C ALA A 54 24.21 2.53 2.07
N PRO A 55 24.13 1.27 1.63
CA PRO A 55 24.72 0.84 0.38
C PRO A 55 24.15 1.68 -0.78
N ARG A 56 25.06 2.19 -1.63
CA ARG A 56 24.69 3.04 -2.77
C ARG A 56 24.65 2.22 -4.05
N PRO A 57 23.66 2.45 -4.95
CA PRO A 57 23.56 1.71 -6.19
C PRO A 57 24.73 2.03 -7.13
N THR A 58 25.27 1.00 -7.77
CA THR A 58 26.35 1.11 -8.76
C THR A 58 25.87 1.85 -10.02
N LYS A 59 26.79 2.28 -10.89
CA LYS A 59 26.44 2.87 -12.19
C LYS A 59 25.57 1.94 -13.04
N ILE A 60 25.85 0.63 -13.01
CA ILE A 60 25.12 -0.37 -13.79
C ILE A 60 23.73 -0.58 -13.22
N GLN A 61 23.58 -0.70 -11.90
CA GLN A 61 22.27 -0.82 -11.26
C GLN A 61 21.40 0.42 -11.52
N ARG A 62 21.97 1.62 -11.46
CA ARG A 62 21.25 2.86 -11.81
C ARG A 62 20.78 2.87 -13.25
N GLU A 63 21.61 2.37 -14.17
CA GLU A 63 21.27 2.31 -15.58
C GLU A 63 20.14 1.30 -15.86
N VAL A 64 20.20 0.12 -15.23
CA VAL A 64 19.09 -0.87 -15.28
C VAL A 64 17.81 -0.26 -14.69
N GLY A 65 17.89 0.36 -13.53
CA GLY A 65 16.76 1.04 -12.89
C GLY A 65 16.14 2.11 -13.79
N ARG A 66 16.97 2.93 -14.45
CA ARG A 66 16.51 3.94 -15.42
C ARG A 66 15.72 3.32 -16.58
N ARG A 67 16.20 2.21 -17.14
CA ARG A 67 15.53 1.52 -18.26
C ARG A 67 14.21 0.87 -17.82
N ILE A 68 14.16 0.32 -16.62
CA ILE A 68 12.93 -0.19 -16.01
C ILE A 68 11.92 0.95 -15.80
N THR A 69 12.36 2.09 -15.25
CA THR A 69 11.49 3.27 -15.09
C THR A 69 10.96 3.76 -16.43
N ALA A 70 11.80 3.82 -17.47
CA ALA A 70 11.36 4.22 -18.81
C ALA A 70 10.35 3.22 -19.43
N LEU A 71 10.39 1.95 -19.03
CA LEU A 71 9.42 0.94 -19.44
C LEU A 71 8.07 1.11 -18.73
N LEU A 72 8.09 1.37 -17.42
CA LEU A 72 6.88 1.50 -16.60
C LEU A 72 6.24 2.89 -16.66
N THR A 73 7.03 3.91 -16.96
CA THR A 73 6.62 5.31 -17.03
C THR A 73 7.39 5.99 -18.18
N PRO A 74 7.11 5.61 -19.43
CA PRO A 74 7.68 6.27 -20.59
C PRO A 74 7.33 7.77 -20.58
N PRO A 75 8.23 8.62 -21.11
CA PRO A 75 7.94 10.04 -21.25
C PRO A 75 6.77 10.25 -22.21
N GLY A 76 5.80 11.07 -21.81
CA GLY A 76 4.61 11.38 -22.61
C GLY A 76 3.37 11.60 -21.75
N GLU A 77 2.24 11.79 -22.42
CA GLU A 77 0.93 11.85 -21.76
C GLU A 77 0.55 10.47 -21.21
N LYS A 78 0.04 10.44 -19.98
CA LYS A 78 -0.52 9.22 -19.40
C LYS A 78 -1.85 8.88 -20.09
N PRO A 79 -2.17 7.59 -20.27
CA PRO A 79 -3.49 7.18 -20.76
C PRO A 79 -4.62 7.82 -19.94
N ALA A 80 -5.67 8.28 -20.64
CA ALA A 80 -6.80 8.97 -20.00
C ALA A 80 -7.61 8.06 -19.07
N ASP A 81 -7.58 6.75 -19.31
CA ASP A 81 -8.16 5.70 -18.47
C ASP A 81 -7.26 5.30 -17.28
N GLY A 82 -6.09 5.94 -17.17
CA GLY A 82 -5.09 5.67 -16.14
C GLY A 82 -4.40 4.30 -16.26
N LEU A 83 -4.64 3.53 -17.33
CA LEU A 83 -4.09 2.18 -17.46
C LEU A 83 -2.55 2.20 -17.36
N PRO A 84 -1.94 1.34 -16.53
CA PRO A 84 -0.48 1.24 -16.47
C PRO A 84 0.11 0.81 -17.81
N VAL A 85 0.82 1.73 -18.45
CA VAL A 85 1.53 1.55 -19.73
C VAL A 85 2.53 0.38 -19.75
N GLY A 86 3.07 -0.02 -18.59
CA GLY A 86 3.92 -1.20 -18.48
C GLY A 86 3.22 -2.48 -18.97
N LEU A 87 1.89 -2.54 -18.86
CA LEU A 87 1.07 -3.69 -19.23
C LEU A 87 1.07 -3.95 -20.75
N ASP A 88 1.34 -2.93 -21.57
CA ASP A 88 1.49 -3.08 -23.03
C ASP A 88 2.77 -3.83 -23.41
N SER A 89 3.77 -3.78 -22.54
CA SER A 89 4.98 -4.61 -22.64
C SER A 89 4.86 -5.90 -21.81
N GLY A 90 3.67 -6.20 -21.28
CA GLY A 90 3.43 -7.36 -20.44
C GLY A 90 4.04 -7.28 -19.04
N VAL A 91 4.35 -6.07 -18.54
CA VAL A 91 4.92 -5.87 -17.20
C VAL A 91 3.85 -5.38 -16.25
N ILE A 92 3.66 -6.10 -15.15
CA ILE A 92 2.75 -5.73 -14.05
C ILE A 92 3.41 -4.66 -13.18
N GLY A 93 4.68 -4.87 -12.85
CA GLY A 93 5.47 -3.94 -12.03
C GLY A 93 6.79 -4.56 -11.60
N VAL A 94 7.39 -3.99 -10.57
CA VAL A 94 8.71 -4.35 -10.08
C VAL A 94 8.67 -4.46 -8.57
N ILE A 95 9.30 -5.49 -8.03
CA ILE A 95 9.55 -5.68 -6.60
C ILE A 95 11.05 -5.52 -6.34
N GLY A 96 11.42 -4.94 -5.20
CA GLY A 96 12.81 -4.72 -4.81
C GLY A 96 13.31 -3.32 -5.14
N SER A 97 14.64 -3.17 -5.14
CA SER A 97 15.30 -1.86 -5.16
C SER A 97 16.52 -1.85 -6.08
N THR A 98 17.00 -0.66 -6.43
CA THR A 98 18.23 -0.52 -7.25
C THR A 98 19.46 -1.10 -6.55
N VAL A 99 19.43 -1.23 -5.22
CA VAL A 99 20.56 -1.71 -4.42
C VAL A 99 20.52 -3.22 -4.28
N ASP A 100 19.34 -3.76 -3.96
CA ASP A 100 19.14 -5.18 -3.63
C ASP A 100 18.83 -6.03 -4.86
N GLY A 101 18.51 -5.40 -5.98
CA GLY A 101 18.09 -6.05 -7.21
C GLY A 101 16.59 -5.91 -7.44
N TYR A 102 16.19 -6.20 -8.67
CA TYR A 102 14.82 -6.06 -9.13
C TYR A 102 14.25 -7.41 -9.52
N THR A 103 13.02 -7.68 -9.08
CA THR A 103 12.17 -8.71 -9.68
C THR A 103 11.14 -8.01 -10.56
N LEU A 104 11.21 -8.20 -11.88
CA LEU A 104 10.13 -7.79 -12.77
C LEU A 104 9.04 -8.84 -12.73
N VAL A 105 7.84 -8.40 -12.37
CA VAL A 105 6.65 -9.24 -12.44
C VAL A 105 6.00 -9.02 -13.80
N VAL A 106 5.92 -10.06 -14.60
CA VAL A 106 5.42 -10.02 -15.98
C VAL A 106 4.19 -10.89 -16.14
N THR A 107 3.33 -10.55 -17.10
CA THR A 107 2.12 -11.31 -17.39
C THR A 107 2.43 -12.63 -18.08
N ARG A 108 1.54 -13.60 -17.92
CA ARG A 108 1.53 -14.87 -18.66
C ARG A 108 1.55 -14.59 -20.16
N GLY A 109 2.49 -15.21 -20.87
CA GLY A 109 2.71 -15.03 -22.30
C GLY A 109 3.77 -13.99 -22.65
N THR A 110 4.29 -13.25 -21.67
CA THR A 110 5.43 -12.33 -21.88
C THR A 110 6.73 -13.10 -21.94
N ASP A 111 7.56 -12.82 -22.95
CA ASP A 111 8.93 -13.35 -23.02
C ASP A 111 9.85 -12.57 -22.06
N GLY A 112 9.97 -13.11 -20.85
CA GLY A 112 10.83 -12.56 -19.82
C GLY A 112 12.30 -12.52 -20.23
N ALA A 113 12.78 -13.50 -21.00
CA ALA A 113 14.19 -13.57 -21.42
C ALA A 113 14.52 -12.50 -22.46
N ALA A 114 13.61 -12.27 -23.41
CA ALA A 114 13.72 -11.15 -24.35
C ALA A 114 13.67 -9.80 -23.63
N LEU A 115 12.84 -9.68 -22.58
CA LEU A 115 12.76 -8.46 -21.78
C LEU A 115 14.04 -8.18 -21.01
N VAL A 116 14.62 -9.18 -20.33
CA VAL A 116 15.92 -9.06 -19.65
C VAL A 116 17.00 -8.67 -20.65
N SER A 117 17.03 -9.33 -21.81
CA SER A 117 17.98 -9.03 -22.89
C SER A 117 17.87 -7.58 -23.34
N LYS A 118 16.65 -7.07 -23.57
CA LYS A 118 16.40 -5.67 -23.94
C LYS A 118 16.84 -4.69 -22.84
N LEU A 119 16.50 -4.97 -21.58
CA LEU A 119 16.82 -4.10 -20.45
C LEU A 119 18.33 -4.06 -20.16
N THR A 120 19.04 -5.13 -20.47
CA THR A 120 20.50 -5.25 -20.23
C THR A 120 21.36 -5.10 -21.47
N ALA A 121 20.76 -4.74 -22.62
CA ALA A 121 21.50 -4.52 -23.87
C ALA A 121 22.63 -3.49 -23.68
N ASP A 122 23.81 -3.79 -24.23
CA ASP A 122 25.02 -2.95 -24.12
C ASP A 122 25.53 -2.71 -22.69
N LEU A 123 25.07 -3.49 -21.71
CA LEU A 123 25.58 -3.49 -20.35
C LEU A 123 26.46 -4.73 -20.11
N PRO A 124 27.43 -4.66 -19.17
CA PRO A 124 28.21 -5.85 -18.78
C PRO A 124 27.30 -6.95 -18.22
N ASP A 125 27.71 -8.22 -18.35
CA ASP A 125 26.88 -9.38 -17.97
C ASP A 125 26.34 -9.34 -16.54
N LYS A 126 27.08 -8.75 -15.61
CA LYS A 126 26.63 -8.54 -14.22
C LYS A 126 25.35 -7.70 -14.09
N ALA A 127 24.97 -6.94 -15.13
CA ALA A 127 23.69 -6.24 -15.17
C ALA A 127 22.49 -7.21 -15.14
N ARG A 128 22.66 -8.43 -15.65
CA ARG A 128 21.62 -9.47 -15.61
C ARG A 128 21.49 -10.11 -14.23
N GLN A 129 22.57 -10.15 -13.46
CA GLN A 129 22.60 -10.82 -12.15
C GLN A 129 21.73 -10.14 -11.09
N GLY A 130 21.37 -8.87 -11.29
CA GLY A 130 20.46 -8.12 -10.41
C GLY A 130 19.04 -8.01 -10.94
N LEU A 131 18.67 -8.82 -11.95
CA LEU A 131 17.37 -8.76 -12.62
C LEU A 131 16.74 -10.16 -12.65
N GLU A 132 15.71 -10.35 -11.85
CA GLU A 132 14.91 -11.57 -11.82
C GLU A 132 13.58 -11.34 -12.56
N ILE A 133 13.04 -12.40 -13.16
CA ILE A 133 11.72 -12.38 -13.76
C ILE A 133 10.80 -13.32 -12.98
N ARG A 134 9.66 -12.79 -12.54
CA ARG A 134 8.54 -13.58 -12.02
C ARG A 134 7.39 -13.54 -13.03
N VAL A 135 6.99 -14.70 -13.53
CA VAL A 135 5.85 -14.82 -14.44
C VAL A 135 4.58 -15.00 -13.63
N SER A 136 3.65 -14.07 -13.78
CA SER A 136 2.32 -14.12 -13.20
C SER A 136 1.47 -15.22 -13.83
N GLY A 137 0.52 -15.75 -13.07
CA GLY A 137 -0.55 -16.58 -13.62
C GLY A 137 -1.50 -15.82 -14.54
N ARG A 138 -1.52 -14.49 -14.49
CA ARG A 138 -2.49 -13.63 -15.19
C ARG A 138 -1.99 -13.14 -16.53
N THR A 139 -2.89 -13.04 -17.50
CA THR A 139 -2.61 -12.40 -18.80
C THR A 139 -2.74 -10.88 -18.69
N ALA A 140 -2.19 -10.17 -19.67
CA ALA A 140 -2.37 -8.72 -19.77
C ALA A 140 -3.85 -8.34 -19.95
N ASP A 141 -4.61 -9.11 -20.73
CA ASP A 141 -6.02 -8.83 -21.00
C ASP A 141 -6.91 -9.00 -19.77
N GLU A 142 -6.63 -10.01 -18.93
CA GLU A 142 -7.30 -10.18 -17.63
C GLU A 142 -7.09 -8.95 -16.73
N LEU A 143 -5.87 -8.41 -16.69
CA LEU A 143 -5.54 -7.22 -15.90
C LEU A 143 -6.12 -5.94 -16.48
N ARG A 144 -6.19 -5.80 -17.82
CA ARG A 144 -6.89 -4.69 -18.48
C ARG A 144 -8.38 -4.71 -18.16
N ALA A 145 -9.01 -5.89 -18.22
CA ALA A 145 -10.42 -6.05 -17.88
C ALA A 145 -10.68 -5.69 -16.40
N ALA A 146 -9.82 -6.13 -15.49
CA ALA A 146 -9.86 -5.76 -14.08
C ALA A 146 -9.74 -4.24 -13.89
N TRP A 147 -8.76 -3.59 -14.54
CA TRP A 147 -8.55 -2.15 -14.48
C TRP A 147 -9.77 -1.37 -14.99
N ALA A 148 -10.29 -1.75 -16.17
CA ALA A 148 -11.47 -1.14 -16.76
C ALA A 148 -12.71 -1.27 -15.85
N ALA A 149 -12.91 -2.43 -15.22
CA ALA A 149 -13.99 -2.63 -14.26
C ALA A 149 -13.82 -1.75 -13.01
N VAL A 150 -12.59 -1.55 -12.55
CA VAL A 150 -12.28 -0.64 -11.43
C VAL A 150 -12.57 0.81 -11.80
N PHE A 151 -12.13 1.25 -12.97
CA PHE A 151 -12.32 2.61 -13.46
C PHE A 151 -13.79 2.93 -13.77
N ALA A 152 -14.54 1.92 -14.24
CA ALA A 152 -16.00 1.97 -14.36
C ALA A 152 -16.74 1.91 -13.00
N GLN A 153 -16.00 1.90 -11.89
CA GLN A 153 -16.53 1.92 -10.52
C GLN A 153 -17.45 0.75 -10.17
N GLN A 154 -17.31 -0.40 -10.83
CA GLN A 154 -18.18 -1.57 -10.59
C GLN A 154 -18.07 -2.06 -9.13
N TRP A 155 -16.90 -1.86 -8.51
CA TRP A 155 -16.63 -2.18 -7.11
C TRP A 155 -17.39 -1.31 -6.10
N ARG A 156 -17.94 -0.15 -6.49
CA ARG A 156 -18.72 0.71 -5.58
C ARG A 156 -20.00 0.06 -5.08
N THR A 157 -20.49 -0.98 -5.77
CA THR A 157 -21.62 -1.79 -5.29
C THR A 157 -21.25 -2.71 -4.12
N LEU A 158 -19.95 -2.85 -3.83
CA LEU A 158 -19.37 -3.81 -2.89
C LEU A 158 -18.72 -3.15 -1.67
N ALA A 159 -18.56 -1.83 -1.68
CA ALA A 159 -17.99 -1.07 -0.58
C ALA A 159 -18.88 0.14 -0.24
N PRO A 160 -18.96 0.55 1.04
CA PRO A 160 -19.65 1.79 1.41
C PRO A 160 -19.06 2.98 0.65
N ALA A 161 -19.87 4.03 0.47
CA ALA A 161 -19.43 5.25 -0.21
C ALA A 161 -18.14 5.76 0.44
N PRO A 162 -17.04 5.92 -0.33
CA PRO A 162 -15.76 6.31 0.23
C PRO A 162 -15.90 7.72 0.80
N GLN A 163 -15.58 7.88 2.09
CA GLN A 163 -15.59 9.20 2.74
C GLN A 163 -14.33 10.02 2.38
N HIS A 164 -13.31 9.35 1.84
CA HIS A 164 -11.98 9.91 1.58
C HIS A 164 -11.42 9.45 0.23
N ALA A 165 -10.18 9.86 -0.06
CA ALA A 165 -9.47 9.56 -1.28
C ALA A 165 -9.43 8.05 -1.57
N VAL A 166 -9.55 7.74 -2.86
CA VAL A 166 -9.40 6.38 -3.40
C VAL A 166 -8.13 6.37 -4.22
N ALA A 167 -7.23 5.44 -3.94
CA ALA A 167 -6.10 5.15 -4.81
C ALA A 167 -6.37 3.84 -5.56
N VAL A 168 -5.96 3.79 -6.82
CA VAL A 168 -6.03 2.59 -7.65
C VAL A 168 -4.64 2.35 -8.22
N GLU A 169 -4.12 1.17 -8.01
CA GLU A 169 -2.80 0.77 -8.51
C GLU A 169 -2.79 -0.69 -8.98
N LEU A 170 -1.84 -1.01 -9.84
CA LEU A 170 -1.55 -2.39 -10.21
C LEU A 170 -0.41 -2.88 -9.32
N ASP A 171 -0.74 -3.76 -8.38
CA ASP A 171 0.19 -4.26 -7.38
C ASP A 171 0.94 -5.48 -7.94
N PRO A 172 2.28 -5.39 -8.13
CA PRO A 172 3.06 -6.51 -8.63
C PRO A 172 3.10 -7.67 -7.65
N GLU A 173 3.04 -7.46 -6.34
CA GLU A 173 3.12 -8.52 -5.33
C GLU A 173 1.89 -9.42 -5.36
N ARG A 174 0.70 -8.80 -5.39
CA ARG A 174 -0.61 -9.47 -5.50
C ARG A 174 -0.99 -9.85 -6.93
N GLU A 175 -0.22 -9.34 -7.90
CA GLU A 175 -0.45 -9.47 -9.33
C GLU A 175 -1.84 -8.96 -9.76
N ALA A 176 -2.41 -7.98 -9.04
CA ALA A 176 -3.83 -7.61 -9.12
C ALA A 176 -4.01 -6.09 -9.08
N VAL A 177 -5.18 -5.61 -9.53
CA VAL A 177 -5.58 -4.21 -9.37
C VAL A 177 -6.07 -3.99 -7.95
N VAL A 178 -5.39 -3.14 -7.20
CA VAL A 178 -5.71 -2.81 -5.81
C VAL A 178 -6.43 -1.48 -5.76
N VAL A 179 -7.60 -1.46 -5.13
CA VAL A 179 -8.34 -0.24 -4.80
C VAL A 179 -8.17 0.02 -3.31
N VAL A 180 -7.42 1.06 -2.95
CA VAL A 180 -7.24 1.49 -1.57
C VAL A 180 -8.26 2.58 -1.26
N ILE A 181 -9.15 2.31 -0.30
CA ILE A 181 -10.17 3.23 0.18
C ILE A 181 -9.67 3.83 1.49
N GLY A 182 -9.56 5.16 1.58
CA GLY A 182 -9.10 5.85 2.77
C GLY A 182 -10.10 5.86 3.95
N SER A 183 -10.71 4.73 4.33
CA SER A 183 -11.67 4.64 5.43
C SER A 183 -11.40 3.45 6.33
N GLU A 184 -12.07 3.37 7.49
CA GLU A 184 -12.07 2.15 8.29
C GLU A 184 -12.79 1.00 7.54
N PRO A 185 -12.31 -0.25 7.71
CA PRO A 185 -13.03 -1.42 7.22
C PRO A 185 -14.36 -1.57 8.00
N PRO A 186 -15.43 -2.09 7.38
CA PRO A 186 -16.67 -2.34 8.10
C PRO A 186 -16.53 -3.47 9.13
N ASP A 187 -17.31 -3.39 10.22
CA ASP A 187 -17.25 -4.30 11.37
C ASP A 187 -17.54 -5.78 11.05
N VAL A 188 -18.08 -6.09 9.87
CA VAL A 188 -18.45 -7.45 9.45
C VAL A 188 -18.06 -7.70 7.99
N GLY A 189 -17.31 -8.79 7.77
CA GLY A 189 -16.85 -9.24 6.45
C GLY A 189 -15.44 -8.75 6.13
N ARG A 190 -14.45 -9.66 6.17
CA ARG A 190 -13.14 -9.46 5.54
C ARG A 190 -13.36 -9.11 4.06
N LEU A 191 -13.16 -7.85 3.72
CA LEU A 191 -13.29 -7.33 2.34
C LEU A 191 -12.01 -7.52 1.52
N ASP A 192 -11.01 -8.20 2.10
CA ASP A 192 -9.78 -8.64 1.44
C ASP A 192 -10.08 -9.50 0.20
N THR A 193 -11.30 -10.06 0.12
CA THR A 193 -11.85 -10.76 -1.03
C THR A 193 -13.14 -10.06 -1.43
N LEU A 194 -13.27 -9.62 -2.68
CA LEU A 194 -14.55 -9.19 -3.20
C LEU A 194 -15.60 -10.27 -2.88
N GLN A 195 -16.60 -9.96 -2.05
CA GLN A 195 -17.63 -10.94 -1.67
C GLN A 195 -18.42 -11.46 -2.89
N ARG A 196 -18.34 -10.74 -4.02
CA ARG A 196 -18.84 -11.16 -5.33
C ARG A 196 -17.83 -10.79 -6.42
N PRO A 197 -17.57 -11.69 -7.39
CA PRO A 197 -16.74 -11.37 -8.55
C PRO A 197 -17.32 -10.16 -9.31
N LEU A 198 -16.46 -9.25 -9.75
CA LEU A 198 -16.87 -8.22 -10.70
C LEU A 198 -17.24 -8.89 -12.03
N ARG A 199 -18.25 -8.37 -12.71
CA ARG A 199 -18.77 -9.00 -13.94
C ARG A 199 -17.71 -8.95 -15.03
N GLY A 200 -17.31 -10.11 -15.55
CA GLY A 200 -16.29 -10.20 -16.60
C GLY A 200 -14.86 -9.97 -16.10
N VAL A 201 -14.63 -10.07 -14.78
CA VAL A 201 -13.30 -9.98 -14.17
C VAL A 201 -12.99 -11.30 -13.48
N GLU A 202 -11.80 -11.82 -13.73
CA GLU A 202 -11.34 -13.05 -13.09
C GLU A 202 -11.26 -12.90 -11.55
N PRO A 203 -11.65 -13.93 -10.78
CA PRO A 203 -11.55 -13.90 -9.33
C PRO A 203 -10.15 -13.50 -8.83
N GLY A 204 -10.11 -12.57 -7.88
CA GLY A 204 -8.87 -12.08 -7.28
C GLY A 204 -8.06 -11.11 -8.16
N ALA A 205 -8.47 -10.81 -9.39
CA ALA A 205 -7.80 -9.80 -10.23
C ALA A 205 -8.05 -8.36 -9.76
N VAL A 206 -9.04 -8.16 -8.88
CA VAL A 206 -9.29 -6.91 -8.16
C VAL A 206 -9.35 -7.18 -6.67
N VAL A 207 -8.64 -6.36 -5.88
CA VAL A 207 -8.57 -6.44 -4.41
C VAL A 207 -8.95 -5.07 -3.84
N ILE A 208 -9.82 -5.05 -2.83
CA ILE A 208 -10.16 -3.82 -2.10
C ILE A 208 -9.40 -3.81 -0.78
N GLN A 209 -8.73 -2.71 -0.48
CA GLN A 209 -8.02 -2.48 0.76
C GLN A 209 -8.52 -1.21 1.44
N TYR A 210 -8.48 -1.19 2.77
CA TYR A 210 -8.90 -0.05 3.58
C TYR A 210 -7.66 0.58 4.24
N GLY A 211 -7.37 1.84 3.88
CA GLY A 211 -6.27 2.63 4.40
C GLY A 211 -6.74 3.58 5.51
N GLY A 212 -6.51 3.21 6.77
CA GLY A 212 -6.78 4.04 7.96
C GLY A 212 -5.78 3.73 9.08
N ALA A 213 -5.98 4.24 10.30
CA ALA A 213 -5.11 3.92 11.45
C ALA A 213 -4.97 2.39 11.68
N ALA A 214 -5.99 1.61 11.33
CA ALA A 214 -5.98 0.15 11.35
C ALA A 214 -5.15 -0.51 10.22
N GLY A 215 -5.01 0.13 9.05
CA GLY A 215 -4.22 -0.41 7.93
C GLY A 215 -2.70 -0.38 8.16
N ARG A 216 -2.24 0.49 9.09
CA ARG A 216 -0.82 0.54 9.51
C ARG A 216 -0.46 -0.51 10.56
N ALA A 217 -1.44 -1.17 11.19
CA ALA A 217 -1.20 -2.12 12.27
C ALA A 217 -0.86 -3.54 11.80
N VAL A 218 -0.93 -3.83 10.49
CA VAL A 218 -0.65 -5.17 9.92
C VAL A 218 0.77 -5.27 9.34
N GLY A 219 1.63 -4.28 9.60
CA GLY A 219 3.03 -4.24 9.12
C GLY A 219 4.10 -4.63 10.15
N ASP A 220 3.71 -4.96 11.38
CA ASP A 220 4.60 -5.41 12.46
C ASP A 220 4.08 -6.74 13.04
N GLU A 221 4.27 -7.85 12.31
CA GLU A 221 4.39 -9.20 12.90
C GLU A 221 5.40 -10.03 12.12
#